data_AF-A0A6M8HWZ8-F1
#
_entry.id   AF-A0A6M8HWZ8-F1
#
_cell.length_a   1.000
_cell.length_b   1.000
_cell.length_c   1.000
_cell.angle_alpha   90.00
_cell.angle_beta   90.00
_cell.angle_gamma   90.00
#
_symmetry.space_group_name_H-M   'P 1'
#
loop_
_entity.id
_entity.type
_entity.pdbx_description
1 polymer ?
#
loop_
_entity_poly.entity_id
_entity_poly.type
_entity_poly.pdbx_seq_one_letter_code
_entity_poly.pdbx_strand_id
1 'polypeptide(L)'
;MQAPLTKPHLGKDFAALTQRLQHAIAVRYRLPDWSHEDYLLHKRADHLAAASEALHVAGWARDAVHEMLGICMSPVMTDPMPCLEGCLPWQPWAPRRAAAVFLAKLRELVGADSLEAPADLTAAVEREAILARLGADSNECGH
;
A
#
# COMPACT_ATOMS: atom_id res chain seq x y z
N MET A 1 -17.25 -2.29 -21.59
CA MET A 1 -16.86 -3.68 -21.25
C MET A 1 -16.43 -3.65 -19.80
N GLN A 2 -17.33 -3.93 -18.86
CA GLN A 2 -17.14 -3.68 -17.43
C GLN A 2 -15.98 -4.52 -16.87
N ALA A 3 -14.99 -3.89 -16.22
CA ALA A 3 -13.93 -4.64 -15.56
C ALA A 3 -14.57 -5.55 -14.50
N PRO A 4 -14.33 -6.87 -14.50
CA PRO A 4 -14.99 -7.72 -13.53
C PRO A 4 -14.43 -7.41 -12.14
N LEU A 5 -15.30 -6.93 -11.24
CA LEU A 5 -15.11 -7.13 -9.81
C LEU A 5 -14.90 -8.64 -9.63
N THR A 6 -13.68 -9.07 -9.35
CA THR A 6 -13.33 -10.49 -9.22
C THR A 6 -13.89 -11.09 -7.94
N LYS A 7 -14.03 -10.28 -6.88
CA LYS A 7 -14.46 -10.71 -5.54
C LYS A 7 -15.77 -11.53 -5.50
N PRO A 8 -16.87 -11.16 -6.20
CA PRO A 8 -18.10 -11.95 -6.23
C PRO A 8 -17.97 -13.33 -6.88
N HIS A 9 -16.98 -13.52 -7.75
CA HIS A 9 -16.76 -14.78 -8.47
C HIS A 9 -15.88 -15.78 -7.70
N LEU A 10 -15.25 -15.37 -6.61
CA LEU A 10 -14.32 -16.21 -5.83
C LEU A 10 -15.04 -17.09 -4.77
N GLY A 11 -16.33 -16.86 -4.53
CA GLY A 11 -17.17 -17.72 -3.69
C GLY A 11 -16.89 -17.64 -2.18
N LYS A 12 -17.62 -18.47 -1.43
CA LYS A 12 -17.65 -18.47 0.04
C LYS A 12 -16.32 -18.88 0.69
N ASP A 13 -15.57 -19.79 0.07
CA ASP A 13 -14.34 -20.33 0.66
C ASP A 13 -13.22 -19.28 0.66
N PHE A 14 -13.13 -18.47 -0.41
CA PHE A 14 -12.22 -17.33 -0.47
C PHE A 14 -12.57 -16.26 0.58
N ALA A 15 -13.87 -16.00 0.78
CA ALA A 15 -14.33 -15.07 1.81
C ALA A 15 -13.93 -15.57 3.22
N ALA A 16 -14.13 -16.86 3.50
CA ALA A 16 -13.73 -17.47 4.78
C ALA A 16 -12.20 -17.40 5.01
N LEU A 17 -11.40 -17.66 3.98
CA LEU A 17 -9.94 -17.50 4.05
C LEU A 17 -9.54 -16.05 4.35
N THR A 18 -10.12 -15.09 3.64
CA THR A 18 -9.83 -13.66 3.83
C THR A 18 -10.17 -13.22 5.25
N GLN A 19 -11.32 -13.64 5.79
CA GLN A 19 -11.71 -13.36 7.16
C GLN A 19 -10.72 -13.93 8.18
N ARG A 20 -10.24 -15.17 7.98
CA ARG A 20 -9.23 -15.79 8.86
C ARG A 20 -7.91 -15.03 8.85
N LEU A 21 -7.45 -14.57 7.68
CA LEU A 21 -6.22 -13.78 7.55
C LEU A 21 -6.37 -12.40 8.20
N GLN A 22 -7.49 -11.72 7.97
CA GLN A 22 -7.80 -10.44 8.61
C GLN A 22 -7.83 -10.57 10.13
N HIS A 23 -8.47 -11.63 10.66
CA HIS A 23 -8.51 -11.88 12.09
C HIS A 23 -7.12 -12.13 12.67
N ALA A 24 -6.27 -12.92 12.00
CA ALA A 24 -4.90 -13.16 12.45
C ALA A 24 -4.08 -11.86 12.54
N ILE A 25 -4.25 -10.95 11.57
CA ILE A 25 -3.61 -9.63 11.58
C ILE A 25 -4.15 -8.78 12.74
N ALA A 26 -5.47 -8.72 12.91
CA ALA A 26 -6.10 -7.95 13.99
C ALA A 26 -5.60 -8.40 15.38
N VAL A 27 -5.52 -9.71 15.62
CA VAL A 27 -4.96 -10.28 16.85
C VAL A 27 -3.49 -9.92 17.03
N ARG A 28 -2.67 -10.07 15.97
CA ARG A 28 -1.22 -9.82 16.03
C ARG A 28 -0.87 -8.37 16.38
N TYR A 29 -1.68 -7.42 15.91
CA TYR A 29 -1.49 -5.98 16.12
C TYR A 29 -2.45 -5.38 17.16
N ARG A 30 -3.25 -6.20 17.85
CA ARG A 30 -4.24 -5.77 18.86
C ARG A 30 -5.16 -4.66 18.34
N LEU A 31 -5.59 -4.77 17.10
CA LEU A 31 -6.46 -3.79 16.48
C LEU A 31 -7.87 -3.87 17.11
N PRO A 32 -8.55 -2.73 17.33
CA PRO A 32 -9.95 -2.76 17.73
C PRO A 32 -10.80 -3.36 16.60
N ASP A 33 -11.97 -3.88 16.96
CA ASP A 33 -12.98 -4.23 15.97
C ASP A 33 -13.42 -2.97 15.22
N TRP A 34 -13.70 -3.12 13.92
CA TRP A 34 -14.22 -2.04 13.11
C TRP A 34 -15.59 -1.60 13.62
N SER A 35 -15.73 -0.32 13.93
CA SER A 35 -17.06 0.29 13.92
C SER A 35 -17.57 0.38 12.48
N HIS A 36 -18.89 0.45 12.32
CA HIS A 36 -19.49 0.65 11.00
C HIS A 36 -18.99 1.95 10.34
N GLU A 37 -18.81 3.01 11.12
CA GLU A 37 -18.32 4.30 10.64
C GLU A 37 -16.86 4.22 10.18
N ASP A 38 -15.99 3.61 10.98
CA ASP A 38 -14.57 3.43 10.63
C ASP A 38 -14.41 2.59 9.36
N TYR A 39 -15.23 1.55 9.21
CA TYR A 39 -15.24 0.72 8.00
C TYR A 39 -15.64 1.53 6.76
N LEU A 40 -16.66 2.38 6.87
CA LEU A 40 -17.06 3.26 5.77
C LEU A 40 -15.98 4.29 5.43
N LEU A 41 -15.31 4.87 6.43
CA LEU A 41 -14.19 5.78 6.22
C LEU A 41 -13.01 5.08 5.51
N HIS A 42 -12.64 3.88 5.97
CA HIS A 42 -11.64 3.04 5.31
C HIS A 42 -12.02 2.76 3.85
N LYS A 43 -13.26 2.35 3.59
CA LYS A 43 -13.74 2.07 2.24
C LYS A 43 -13.74 3.30 1.33
N ARG A 44 -14.07 4.47 1.87
CA ARG A 44 -13.98 5.74 1.16
C ARG A 44 -12.54 6.08 0.79
N ALA A 45 -11.59 5.88 1.71
CA ALA A 45 -10.17 6.11 1.44
C ALA A 45 -9.63 5.15 0.36
N ASP A 46 -9.98 3.86 0.44
CA ASP A 46 -9.63 2.84 -0.56
C ASP A 46 -10.15 3.18 -1.96
N HIS A 47 -11.40 3.63 -2.07
CA HIS A 47 -11.96 4.07 -3.36
C HIS A 47 -11.29 5.34 -3.89
N LEU A 48 -10.97 6.30 -3.03
CA LEU A 48 -10.25 7.51 -3.44
C LEU A 48 -8.84 7.19 -3.95
N ALA A 49 -8.12 6.29 -3.27
CA ALA A 49 -6.81 5.80 -3.71
C ALA A 49 -6.93 5.13 -5.08
N ALA A 50 -7.86 4.17 -5.24
CA ALA A 50 -8.07 3.47 -6.49
C ALA A 50 -8.41 4.42 -7.67
N ALA A 51 -9.26 5.44 -7.46
CA ALA A 51 -9.56 6.42 -8.49
C ALA A 51 -8.35 7.27 -8.88
N SER A 52 -7.51 7.61 -7.89
CA SER A 52 -6.30 8.40 -8.11
C SER A 52 -5.23 7.60 -8.84
N GLU A 53 -5.02 6.34 -8.44
CA GLU A 53 -4.12 5.41 -9.12
C GLU A 53 -4.57 5.10 -10.54
N ALA A 54 -5.87 4.91 -10.77
CA ALA A 54 -6.39 4.68 -12.11
C ALA A 54 -6.07 5.86 -13.05
N LEU A 55 -6.23 7.10 -12.57
CA LEU A 55 -5.91 8.31 -13.34
C LEU A 55 -4.40 8.48 -13.55
N HIS A 56 -3.62 8.47 -12.48
CA HIS A 56 -2.22 8.91 -12.51
C HIS A 56 -1.22 7.79 -12.82
N VAL A 57 -1.52 6.55 -12.43
CA VAL A 57 -0.63 5.40 -12.59
C VAL A 57 -1.01 4.58 -13.81
N ALA A 58 -2.29 4.21 -13.94
CA ALA A 58 -2.77 3.39 -15.05
C ALA A 58 -3.10 4.22 -16.31
N GLY A 59 -3.15 5.56 -16.20
CA GLY A 59 -3.39 6.46 -17.31
C GLY A 59 -4.83 6.47 -17.83
N TRP A 60 -5.81 6.10 -17.02
CA TRP A 60 -7.21 6.07 -17.40
C TRP A 60 -7.79 7.49 -17.49
N ALA A 61 -8.68 7.72 -18.45
CA ALA A 61 -9.49 8.93 -18.48
C ALA A 61 -10.45 8.95 -17.27
N ARG A 62 -10.73 10.15 -16.74
CA ARG A 62 -11.61 10.33 -15.57
C ARG A 62 -12.98 9.69 -15.76
N ASP A 63 -13.58 9.85 -16.93
CA ASP A 63 -14.90 9.28 -17.23
C ASP A 63 -14.85 7.74 -17.26
N ALA A 64 -13.76 7.16 -17.75
CA ALA A 64 -13.55 5.72 -17.76
C ALA A 64 -13.42 5.15 -16.33
N VAL A 65 -12.81 5.87 -15.39
CA VAL A 65 -12.75 5.46 -13.97
C VAL A 65 -14.15 5.30 -13.40
N HIS A 66 -15.04 6.27 -13.67
CA HIS A 66 -16.42 6.22 -13.22
C HIS A 66 -17.20 5.09 -13.87
N GLU A 67 -17.15 4.97 -15.20
CA GLU A 67 -17.91 3.95 -15.95
C GLU A 67 -17.48 2.52 -15.65
N MET A 68 -16.17 2.31 -15.44
CA MET A 68 -15.60 0.96 -15.32
C MET A 68 -15.49 0.48 -13.87
N LEU A 69 -15.18 1.38 -12.92
CA LEU A 69 -15.01 1.02 -11.51
C LEU A 69 -16.21 1.40 -10.65
N GLY A 70 -17.15 2.20 -11.18
CA GLY A 70 -18.28 2.72 -10.41
C GLY A 70 -17.86 3.71 -9.31
N ILE A 71 -16.66 4.27 -9.40
CA ILE A 71 -16.13 5.21 -8.40
C ILE A 71 -16.47 6.63 -8.85
N CYS A 72 -17.41 7.28 -8.16
CA CYS A 72 -17.80 8.68 -8.43
C CYS A 72 -16.92 9.72 -7.72
N MET A 73 -15.93 9.28 -6.97
CA MET A 73 -15.05 10.18 -6.21
C MET A 73 -14.08 10.89 -7.16
N SER A 74 -13.86 12.18 -6.95
CA SER A 74 -12.82 12.91 -7.68
C SER A 74 -11.43 12.44 -7.24
N PRO A 75 -10.57 12.00 -8.16
CA PRO A 75 -9.17 11.69 -7.89
C PRO A 75 -8.43 12.83 -7.17
N VAL A 76 -7.51 12.46 -6.29
CA VAL A 76 -6.55 13.41 -5.71
C VAL A 76 -5.55 13.78 -6.81
N MET A 77 -5.35 15.08 -7.04
CA MET A 77 -4.47 15.56 -8.12
C MET A 77 -3.00 15.66 -7.70
N THR A 78 -2.75 15.85 -6.41
CA THR A 78 -1.41 15.93 -5.82
C THR A 78 -1.08 14.60 -5.16
N ASP A 79 0.08 14.03 -5.45
CA ASP A 79 0.52 12.79 -4.81
C ASP A 79 0.61 12.99 -3.28
N PRO A 80 -0.15 12.24 -2.47
CA PRO A 80 -0.12 12.37 -1.02
C PRO A 80 1.11 11.70 -0.38
N MET A 81 1.89 10.95 -1.17
CA MET A 81 3.08 10.25 -0.67
C MET A 81 4.25 11.20 -0.41
N PRO A 82 5.16 10.87 0.53
CA PRO A 82 6.34 11.68 0.78
C PRO A 82 7.19 11.80 -0.49
N CYS A 83 7.76 12.99 -0.71
CA CYS A 83 8.75 13.21 -1.76
C CYS A 83 10.04 12.50 -1.37
N LEU A 84 10.28 11.33 -1.96
CA LEU A 84 11.50 10.54 -1.73
C LEU A 84 12.52 10.83 -2.83
N GLU A 85 13.80 10.90 -2.46
CA GLU A 85 14.88 11.12 -3.41
C GLU A 85 14.88 10.05 -4.52
N GLY A 86 14.94 10.53 -5.76
CA GLY A 86 14.87 9.67 -6.96
C GLY A 86 13.50 9.05 -7.25
N CYS A 87 12.43 9.45 -6.56
CA CYS A 87 11.05 9.11 -6.94
C CYS A 87 10.37 10.31 -7.60
N LEU A 88 9.60 10.04 -8.66
CA LEU A 88 8.65 11.00 -9.20
C LEU A 88 7.27 10.82 -8.54
N PRO A 89 6.44 11.89 -8.46
CA PRO A 89 5.05 11.77 -8.04
C PRO A 89 4.29 10.73 -8.87
N TRP A 90 3.43 9.95 -8.23
CA TRP A 90 2.60 8.89 -8.82
C TRP A 90 3.38 7.75 -9.48
N GLN A 91 4.70 7.71 -9.33
CA GLN A 91 5.52 6.63 -9.87
C GLN A 91 5.40 5.38 -8.99
N PRO A 92 5.08 4.20 -9.54
CA PRO A 92 5.21 2.94 -8.82
C PRO A 92 6.64 2.75 -8.32
N TRP A 93 6.78 2.52 -7.01
CA TRP A 93 8.10 2.31 -6.41
C TRP A 93 8.58 0.88 -6.59
N ALA A 94 9.90 0.72 -6.62
CA ALA A 94 10.52 -0.60 -6.55
C ALA A 94 10.04 -1.36 -5.28
N PRO A 95 9.81 -2.68 -5.34
CA PRO A 95 9.21 -3.43 -4.23
C PRO A 95 9.89 -3.26 -2.87
N ARG A 96 11.23 -3.23 -2.85
CA ARG A 96 11.99 -3.04 -1.59
C ARG A 96 11.75 -1.67 -0.96
N ARG A 97 11.67 -0.63 -1.79
CA ARG A 97 11.39 0.75 -1.34
C ARG A 97 9.97 0.84 -0.78
N ALA A 98 8.98 0.30 -1.49
CA ALA A 98 7.58 0.27 -1.02
C ALA A 98 7.46 -0.46 0.33
N ALA A 99 8.11 -1.62 0.47
CA ALA A 99 8.12 -2.38 1.72
C ALA A 99 8.75 -1.59 2.88
N ALA A 100 9.88 -0.92 2.64
CA ALA A 100 10.56 -0.12 3.66
C ALA A 100 9.68 1.04 4.16
N VAL A 101 9.05 1.78 3.23
CA VAL A 101 8.16 2.90 3.57
C VAL A 101 6.93 2.42 4.34
N PHE A 102 6.31 1.32 3.90
CA PHE A 102 5.18 0.71 4.59
C PHE A 102 5.55 0.27 6.02
N LEU A 103 6.68 -0.41 6.19
CA LEU A 103 7.14 -0.88 7.50
C LEU A 103 7.48 0.28 8.44
N ALA A 104 8.09 1.35 7.93
CA ALA A 104 8.35 2.55 8.72
C ALA A 104 7.04 3.15 9.24
N LYS A 105 6.04 3.35 8.37
CA LYS A 105 4.73 3.88 8.78
C LYS A 105 3.99 2.96 9.75
N LEU A 106 4.05 1.65 9.53
CA LEU A 106 3.44 0.68 10.43
C LEU A 106 4.08 0.74 11.83
N ARG A 107 5.40 0.86 11.93
CA ARG A 107 6.10 1.00 13.22
C ARG A 107 5.75 2.29 13.93
N GLU A 108 5.66 3.40 13.19
CA GLU A 108 5.20 4.68 13.72
C GLU A 108 3.81 4.54 14.37
N LEU A 109 2.87 3.91 13.66
CA LEU A 109 1.48 3.75 14.12
C LEU A 109 1.34 2.78 15.31
N VAL A 110 2.17 1.75 15.39
CA VAL A 110 2.14 0.74 16.47
C VAL A 110 2.93 1.19 17.71
N GLY A 111 3.66 2.30 17.63
CA GLY A 111 4.61 2.75 18.65
C GLY A 111 5.92 1.97 18.57
N ALA A 112 7.03 2.69 18.39
CA ALA A 112 8.37 2.17 18.13
C ALA A 112 8.86 1.09 19.12
N ASP A 113 8.31 1.06 20.34
CA ASP A 113 8.70 0.12 21.41
C ASP A 113 8.21 -1.33 21.18
N SER A 114 7.31 -1.56 20.22
CA SER A 114 6.78 -2.90 19.94
C SER A 114 7.70 -3.78 19.07
N LEU A 115 8.74 -3.23 18.43
CA LEU A 115 9.67 -3.95 17.56
C LEU A 115 11.07 -3.30 17.61
N GLU A 116 12.12 -4.06 17.94
CA GLU A 116 13.51 -3.65 18.26
C GLU A 116 14.33 -2.87 17.18
N ALA A 117 13.75 -1.96 16.39
CA ALA A 117 14.50 -1.18 15.40
C ALA A 117 13.93 0.24 15.18
N PRO A 118 14.77 1.25 14.87
CA PRO A 118 14.36 2.65 14.78
C PRO A 118 13.20 2.86 13.79
N ALA A 119 12.25 3.68 14.23
CA ALA A 119 10.94 3.91 13.62
C ALA A 119 10.88 5.15 12.72
N ASP A 120 12.01 5.58 12.16
CA ASP A 120 12.03 6.68 11.20
C ASP A 120 12.20 6.17 9.76
N LEU A 121 11.42 6.76 8.86
CA LEU A 121 11.40 6.53 7.42
C LEU A 121 12.79 6.75 6.80
N THR A 122 13.52 7.76 7.28
CA THR A 122 14.89 8.06 6.84
C THR A 122 15.83 6.88 7.07
N ALA A 123 15.84 6.33 8.31
CA ALA A 123 16.69 5.20 8.67
C ALA A 123 16.30 3.90 7.94
N ALA A 124 15.01 3.71 7.65
CA ALA A 124 14.55 2.57 6.86
C ALA A 124 15.04 2.64 5.40
N VAL A 125 14.99 3.82 4.79
CA VAL A 125 15.49 4.07 3.43
C VAL A 125 17.02 3.93 3.38
N GLU A 126 17.74 4.48 4.36
CA GLU A 126 19.20 4.37 4.46
C GLU A 126 19.67 2.91 4.61
N ARG A 127 19.01 2.12 5.47
CA ARG A 127 19.32 0.71 5.65
C ARG A 127 19.18 -0.07 4.34
N GLU A 128 18.10 0.16 3.58
CA GLU A 128 17.93 -0.48 2.28
C GLU A 128 18.97 -0.02 1.26
N ALA A 129 19.35 1.26 1.27
CA ALA A 129 20.42 1.77 0.42
C ALA A 129 21.78 1.13 0.75
N ILE A 130 22.03 0.78 2.01
CA ILE A 130 23.24 0.03 2.43
C ILE A 130 23.16 -1.42 1.95
N LEU A 131 22.03 -2.11 2.15
CA LEU A 131 21.84 -3.49 1.71
C LEU A 131 21.92 -3.64 0.19
N ALA A 132 21.43 -2.66 -0.57
CA ALA A 132 21.52 -2.65 -2.03
C ALA A 132 22.97 -2.52 -2.51
N ARG A 133 23.80 -1.70 -1.85
CA ARG A 133 25.24 -1.57 -2.16
C ARG A 133 26.00 -2.86 -1.86
N LEU A 134 25.78 -3.44 -0.69
CA LEU A 134 26.38 -4.73 -0.30
C LEU A 134 25.99 -5.88 -1.24
N GLY A 135 24.77 -5.85 -1.80
CA GLY A 135 24.30 -6.79 -2.81
C GLY A 135 24.85 -6.55 -4.22
N ALA A 136 25.28 -5.33 -4.56
CA ALA A 136 25.92 -5.01 -5.83
C ALA A 136 27.40 -5.42 -5.83
N ASP A 137 28.11 -5.17 -4.73
CA ASP A 137 29.53 -5.55 -4.57
C ASP A 137 29.75 -7.08 -4.57
N SER A 138 28.73 -7.86 -4.21
CA SER A 138 28.79 -9.32 -4.24
C SER A 138 28.58 -9.93 -5.63
N ASN A 139 28.14 -9.13 -6.61
CA ASN A 139 27.95 -9.57 -8.00
C ASN A 139 29.14 -9.26 -8.93
N GLU A 140 30.17 -8.56 -8.45
CA GLU A 140 31.39 -8.26 -9.22
C GLU A 140 32.54 -9.26 -8.97
N CYS A 141 32.38 -10.23 -8.06
CA CYS A 141 33.43 -11.19 -7.71
C CYS A 141 33.24 -12.60 -8.33
N GLY A 142 32.47 -12.70 -9.43
CA GLY A 142 32.27 -13.93 -10.19
C GLY A 142 32.98 -13.87 -11.55
N HIS A 143 34.28 -14.18 -11.56
CA HIS A 143 35.02 -14.57 -12.77
C HIS A 143 34.77 -16.04 -13.11
#